data_AF-A0A135SC91-F1
#
_entry.id   AF-A0A135SC91-F1
#
_cell.length_a   1.000
_cell.length_b   1.000
_cell.length_c   1.000
_cell.angle_alpha   90.00
_cell.angle_beta   90.00
_cell.angle_gamma   90.00
#
_symmetry.space_group_name_H-M   'P 1'
#
loop_
_entity.id
_entity.type
_entity.pdbx_description
1 polymer ?
#
loop_
_entity_poly.entity_id
_entity_poly.type
_entity_poly.pdbx_seq_one_letter_code
_entity_poly.pdbx_strand_id
1 'polypeptide(L)'
;MAGFPKYSGFASMYEVHKFMDLDQNELGYFITQVAMAAASFGVAQDDLKAVGMALNQLFGMRCSPPATAIPEQGPQLQAICIQDSCPISTNSTCASYQPAMAPKNATATGGMNATMTSTMTGATMTSTMAPSTVPTAGAAVQGVSLALIAGLLACLV
;
A
#
# COMPACT_ATOMS: atom_id res chain seq x y z
N MET A 1 -21.10 1.45 -22.88
CA MET A 1 -19.73 1.52 -22.36
C MET A 1 -19.22 0.09 -22.24
N ALA A 2 -18.12 -0.28 -22.90
CA ALA A 2 -17.45 -1.54 -22.56
C ALA A 2 -16.86 -1.37 -21.15
N GLY A 3 -17.04 -2.35 -20.26
CA GLY A 3 -16.49 -2.30 -18.90
C GLY A 3 -14.96 -2.28 -18.89
N PHE A 4 -14.37 -2.20 -17.69
CA PHE A 4 -12.93 -2.37 -17.54
C PHE A 4 -12.49 -3.77 -18.01
N PRO A 5 -11.28 -3.92 -18.58
CA PRO A 5 -10.71 -5.24 -18.87
C PRO A 5 -10.67 -6.11 -17.61
N LYS A 6 -10.72 -7.43 -17.79
CA LYS A 6 -10.53 -8.36 -16.69
C LYS A 6 -9.17 -8.15 -16.03
N TYR A 7 -9.14 -8.23 -14.70
CA TYR A 7 -7.90 -8.19 -13.96
C TYR A 7 -7.02 -9.39 -14.37
N SER A 8 -5.82 -9.10 -14.88
CA SER A 8 -4.88 -10.10 -15.38
C SER A 8 -3.73 -10.40 -14.39
N GLY A 9 -3.70 -9.71 -13.25
CA GLY A 9 -2.70 -9.92 -12.21
C GLY A 9 -3.00 -11.14 -11.33
N PHE A 10 -2.16 -11.33 -10.32
CA PHE A 10 -2.33 -12.39 -9.33
C PHE A 10 -3.54 -12.12 -8.42
N ALA A 11 -4.38 -13.13 -8.29
CA ALA A 11 -5.65 -13.08 -7.57
C ALA A 11 -5.51 -12.92 -6.05
N SER A 12 -4.43 -13.48 -5.49
CA SER A 12 -4.17 -13.46 -4.06
C SER A 12 -3.43 -12.19 -3.69
N MET A 13 -4.12 -11.26 -3.02
CA MET A 13 -3.49 -10.05 -2.49
C MET A 13 -2.49 -10.36 -1.37
N TYR A 14 -2.68 -11.48 -0.65
CA TYR A 14 -1.68 -11.98 0.28
C TYR A 14 -0.34 -12.28 -0.43
N GLU A 15 -0.36 -13.09 -1.49
CA GLU A 15 0.87 -13.54 -2.18
C GLU A 15 1.71 -12.38 -2.72
N VAL A 16 1.07 -11.33 -3.21
CA VAL A 16 1.78 -10.16 -3.77
C VAL A 16 2.21 -9.13 -2.72
N HIS A 17 1.56 -9.04 -1.56
CA HIS A 17 1.87 -8.03 -0.53
C HIS A 17 2.53 -8.59 0.74
N LYS A 18 2.64 -9.92 0.93
CA LYS A 18 3.22 -10.54 2.15
C LYS A 18 4.65 -10.12 2.47
N PHE A 19 5.40 -9.66 1.46
CA PHE A 19 6.78 -9.18 1.61
C PHE A 19 6.89 -7.71 2.02
N MET A 20 5.76 -7.00 2.10
CA MET A 20 5.71 -5.62 2.57
C MET A 20 5.64 -5.54 4.09
N ASP A 21 5.33 -6.65 4.78
CA ASP A 21 5.26 -6.73 6.25
C ASP A 21 4.32 -5.67 6.86
N LEU A 22 3.16 -5.48 6.23
CA LEU A 22 2.25 -4.39 6.57
C LEU A 22 1.56 -4.62 7.92
N ASP A 23 1.61 -3.58 8.75
CA ASP A 23 0.91 -3.51 10.02
C ASP A 23 -0.48 -2.87 9.89
N GLN A 24 -1.22 -2.81 11.00
CA GLN A 24 -2.56 -2.23 11.03
C GLN A 24 -2.57 -0.72 10.69
N ASN A 25 -1.54 0.01 11.10
CA ASN A 25 -1.42 1.45 10.89
C ASN A 25 -1.14 1.76 9.41
N GLU A 26 -0.24 1.01 8.78
CA GLU A 26 0.13 1.17 7.37
C GLU A 26 -1.05 0.82 6.45
N LEU A 27 -1.75 -0.28 6.71
CA LEU A 27 -2.97 -0.60 5.96
C LEU A 27 -4.07 0.44 6.21
N GLY A 28 -4.24 0.88 7.46
CA GLY A 28 -5.22 1.92 7.81
C GLY A 28 -4.94 3.25 7.11
N TYR A 29 -3.66 3.62 7.00
CA TYR A 29 -3.22 4.78 6.23
C TYR A 29 -3.54 4.63 4.75
N PHE A 30 -3.21 3.48 4.14
CA PHE A 30 -3.56 3.20 2.74
C PHE A 30 -5.07 3.37 2.47
N ILE A 31 -5.92 2.77 3.31
CA ILE A 31 -7.38 2.86 3.15
C ILE A 31 -7.85 4.32 3.28
N THR A 32 -7.26 5.09 4.21
CA THR A 32 -7.56 6.52 4.37
C THR A 32 -7.20 7.31 3.11
N GLN A 33 -6.02 7.06 2.52
CA GLN A 33 -5.59 7.73 1.30
C GLN A 33 -6.52 7.38 0.11
N VAL A 34 -6.98 6.13 0.00
CA VAL A 34 -7.97 5.73 -1.02
C VAL A 34 -9.28 6.51 -0.85
N ALA A 35 -9.79 6.61 0.38
CA ALA A 35 -11.02 7.33 0.67
C ALA A 35 -10.89 8.84 0.36
N MET A 36 -9.78 9.48 0.75
CA MET A 36 -9.54 10.90 0.45
C MET A 36 -9.37 11.16 -1.05
N ALA A 37 -8.70 10.26 -1.78
CA ALA A 37 -8.59 10.36 -3.23
C ALA A 37 -9.97 10.28 -3.89
N ALA A 38 -10.81 9.31 -3.51
CA ALA A 38 -12.17 9.19 -4.03
C ALA A 38 -13.07 10.39 -3.66
N ALA A 39 -12.94 10.92 -2.43
CA ALA A 39 -13.63 12.14 -2.02
C ALA A 39 -13.26 13.34 -2.90
N SER A 40 -11.99 13.46 -3.32
CA SER A 40 -11.53 14.53 -4.21
C SER A 40 -12.19 14.51 -5.60
N PHE A 41 -12.69 13.34 -6.03
CA PHE A 41 -13.47 13.17 -7.25
C PHE A 41 -15.00 13.30 -7.04
N GLY A 42 -15.43 13.65 -5.83
CA GLY A 42 -16.84 13.87 -5.50
C GLY A 42 -17.65 12.60 -5.19
N VAL A 43 -16.99 11.49 -4.85
CA VAL A 43 -17.68 10.27 -4.40
C VAL A 43 -18.43 10.53 -3.09
N ALA A 44 -19.66 10.04 -2.96
CA ALA A 44 -20.49 10.27 -1.79
C ALA A 44 -19.91 9.60 -0.53
N GLN A 45 -20.10 10.24 0.63
CA GLN A 45 -19.52 9.79 1.89
C GLN A 45 -19.96 8.36 2.28
N ASP A 46 -21.19 7.99 1.98
CA ASP A 46 -21.70 6.64 2.31
C ASP A 46 -21.07 5.55 1.41
N ASP A 47 -20.77 5.87 0.16
CA ASP A 47 -20.00 4.97 -0.73
C ASP A 47 -18.56 4.82 -0.22
N LEU A 48 -17.94 5.90 0.26
CA LEU A 48 -16.60 5.85 0.86
C LEU A 48 -16.56 4.95 2.10
N LYS A 49 -17.60 5.01 2.96
CA LYS A 49 -17.72 4.12 4.12
C LYS A 49 -17.85 2.66 3.67
N ALA A 50 -18.69 2.39 2.66
CA ALA A 50 -18.88 1.05 2.14
C ALA A 50 -17.56 0.46 1.59
N VAL A 51 -16.83 1.25 0.80
CA VAL A 51 -15.51 0.86 0.27
C VAL A 51 -14.50 0.65 1.41
N GLY A 52 -14.43 1.56 2.37
CA GLY A 52 -13.53 1.44 3.52
C GLY A 52 -13.79 0.18 4.35
N MET A 53 -15.06 -0.16 4.58
CA MET A 53 -15.44 -1.41 5.25
C MET A 53 -15.04 -2.63 4.42
N ALA A 54 -15.31 -2.64 3.12
CA ALA A 54 -14.95 -3.73 2.24
C ALA A 54 -13.43 -3.98 2.22
N LEU A 55 -12.62 -2.92 2.12
CA LEU A 55 -11.16 -3.01 2.15
C LEU A 55 -10.66 -3.58 3.49
N ASN A 56 -11.21 -3.11 4.62
CA ASN A 56 -10.83 -3.62 5.94
C ASN A 56 -11.21 -5.10 6.12
N GLN A 57 -12.41 -5.49 5.71
CA GLN A 57 -12.88 -6.88 5.83
C GLN A 57 -12.06 -7.84 4.97
N LEU A 58 -11.71 -7.41 3.75
CA LEU A 58 -11.02 -8.26 2.79
C LEU A 58 -9.51 -8.36 3.06
N PHE A 59 -8.88 -7.25 3.44
CA PHE A 59 -7.42 -7.13 3.54
C PHE A 59 -6.88 -6.93 4.97
N GLY A 60 -7.70 -6.41 5.88
CA GLY A 60 -7.27 -6.02 7.23
C GLY A 60 -7.45 -7.08 8.31
N MET A 61 -8.15 -8.16 8.01
CA MET A 61 -8.37 -9.26 8.96
C MET A 61 -7.31 -10.33 8.79
N ARG A 62 -6.39 -10.42 9.74
CA ARG A 62 -5.32 -11.43 9.75
C ARG A 62 -5.92 -12.84 9.79
N CYS A 63 -5.29 -13.76 9.06
CA CYS A 63 -5.71 -15.14 8.91
C CYS A 63 -7.13 -15.32 8.34
N SER A 64 -7.66 -14.35 7.58
CA SER A 64 -8.98 -14.52 6.96
C SER A 64 -9.01 -15.75 6.04
N PRO A 65 -10.13 -16.48 5.99
CA PRO A 65 -10.26 -17.59 5.06
C PRO A 65 -10.24 -17.08 3.60
N PRO A 66 -9.95 -17.95 2.62
CA PRO A 66 -9.97 -17.57 1.21
C PRO A 66 -11.29 -16.88 0.81
N ALA A 67 -11.17 -15.73 0.14
CA ALA A 67 -12.30 -14.93 -0.33
C ALA A 67 -12.18 -14.66 -1.83
N THR A 68 -13.32 -14.58 -2.51
CA THR A 68 -13.38 -14.29 -3.95
C THR A 68 -13.50 -12.79 -4.15
N ALA A 69 -12.37 -12.13 -4.42
CA ALA A 69 -12.34 -10.71 -4.80
C ALA A 69 -12.54 -10.51 -6.31
N ILE A 70 -12.03 -11.45 -7.10
CA ILE A 70 -12.10 -11.46 -8.56
C ILE A 70 -12.90 -12.71 -8.96
N PRO A 71 -14.17 -12.57 -9.39
CA PRO A 71 -15.06 -13.70 -9.65
C PRO A 71 -14.45 -14.79 -10.54
N GLU A 72 -13.69 -14.39 -11.55
CA GLU A 72 -13.08 -15.28 -12.53
C GLU A 72 -11.89 -16.07 -12.01
N GLN A 73 -11.27 -15.63 -10.91
CA GLN A 73 -10.06 -16.25 -10.35
C GLN A 73 -10.33 -17.04 -9.05
N GLY A 74 -11.59 -17.06 -8.61
CA GLY A 74 -12.07 -17.85 -7.49
C GLY A 74 -11.60 -17.40 -6.10
N PRO A 75 -11.83 -18.21 -5.06
CA PRO A 75 -11.43 -17.90 -3.70
C PRO A 75 -9.91 -17.94 -3.51
N GLN A 76 -9.35 -16.90 -2.91
CA GLN A 76 -7.91 -16.75 -2.70
C GLN A 76 -7.62 -16.11 -1.35
N LEU A 77 -6.40 -16.26 -0.84
CA LEU A 77 -5.97 -15.57 0.38
C LEU A 77 -5.87 -14.07 0.10
N GLN A 78 -6.61 -13.28 0.86
CA GLN A 78 -6.68 -11.83 0.64
C GLN A 78 -6.04 -11.00 1.75
N ALA A 79 -5.96 -11.48 3.00
CA ALA A 79 -5.36 -10.70 4.09
C ALA A 79 -3.96 -10.19 3.72
N ILE A 80 -3.81 -8.87 3.78
CA ILE A 80 -2.55 -8.15 3.55
C ILE A 80 -1.93 -7.77 4.90
N CYS A 81 -2.75 -7.40 5.88
CA CYS A 81 -2.33 -7.19 7.26
C CYS A 81 -2.06 -8.56 7.90
N ILE A 82 -0.79 -8.94 8.04
CA ILE A 82 -0.38 -10.26 8.53
C ILE A 82 0.47 -10.21 9.81
N GLN A 83 0.81 -9.02 10.30
CA GLN A 83 1.52 -8.83 11.56
C GLN A 83 0.65 -9.12 12.80
N ASP A 84 1.30 -9.31 13.95
CA ASP A 84 0.62 -9.58 15.22
C ASP A 84 -0.29 -8.44 15.72
N SER A 85 -0.04 -7.21 15.28
CA SER A 85 -0.88 -6.04 15.57
C SER A 85 -2.24 -6.10 14.84
N CYS A 86 -2.34 -6.86 13.76
CA CYS A 86 -3.55 -6.93 12.94
C CYS A 86 -4.66 -7.73 13.65
N PRO A 87 -5.93 -7.28 13.57
CA PRO A 87 -7.05 -8.02 14.13
C PRO A 87 -7.22 -9.38 13.45
N ILE A 88 -7.44 -10.43 14.23
CA ILE A 88 -7.65 -11.79 13.72
C ILE A 88 -9.10 -11.96 13.25
N SER A 89 -9.27 -12.62 12.10
CA SER A 89 -10.58 -13.04 11.61
C SER A 89 -11.22 -14.08 12.54
N THR A 90 -12.54 -14.00 12.76
CA THR A 90 -13.29 -14.95 13.60
C THR A 90 -13.19 -16.39 13.09
N ASN A 91 -13.07 -16.60 11.77
CA ASN A 91 -12.92 -17.91 11.15
C ASN A 91 -11.48 -18.10 10.65
N SER A 92 -10.51 -18.02 11.55
CA SER A 92 -9.09 -17.93 11.21
C SER A 92 -8.51 -19.21 10.61
N THR A 93 -7.78 -19.06 9.50
CA THR A 93 -7.02 -20.14 8.84
C THR A 93 -5.52 -19.81 8.84
N CYS A 94 -4.95 -19.51 10.02
CA CYS A 94 -3.57 -19.01 10.13
C CYS A 94 -2.52 -19.95 9.54
N ALA A 95 -2.76 -21.26 9.50
CA ALA A 95 -1.85 -22.23 8.87
C ALA A 95 -1.67 -22.01 7.35
N SER A 96 -2.60 -21.30 6.70
CA SER A 96 -2.49 -20.94 5.28
C SER A 96 -1.61 -19.70 5.05
N TYR A 97 -1.22 -18.99 6.10
CA TYR A 97 -0.41 -17.79 6.04
C TYR A 97 0.98 -18.07 6.58
N GLN A 98 2.01 -17.68 5.82
CA GLN A 98 3.38 -17.63 6.32
C GLN A 98 3.57 -16.44 7.26
N PRO A 99 4.51 -16.54 8.21
CA PRO A 99 4.92 -15.40 9.03
C PRO A 99 5.31 -14.20 8.16
N ALA A 100 5.03 -13.01 8.67
CA ALA A 100 5.38 -11.78 7.99
C ALA A 100 6.91 -11.66 7.80
N MET A 101 7.34 -11.22 6.62
CA MET A 101 8.75 -11.10 6.28
C MET A 101 9.05 -9.67 5.86
N ALA A 102 9.76 -8.95 6.73
CA ALA A 102 10.21 -7.59 6.46
C ALA A 102 11.10 -7.51 5.20
N PRO A 103 10.94 -6.45 4.38
CA PRO A 103 11.87 -6.13 3.32
C PRO A 103 13.31 -6.01 3.86
N LYS A 104 14.28 -6.60 3.15
CA LYS A 104 15.70 -6.48 3.48
C LYS A 104 16.38 -5.47 2.56
N ASN A 105 17.39 -4.76 3.09
CA ASN A 105 18.18 -3.84 2.30
C ASN A 105 19.03 -4.61 1.26
N ALA A 106 18.88 -4.26 -0.02
CA ALA A 106 19.57 -4.91 -1.14
C ALA A 106 21.10 -4.69 -1.12
N THR A 107 21.61 -3.68 -0.42
CA THR A 107 23.06 -3.43 -0.27
C THR A 107 23.68 -4.06 0.97
N ALA A 108 22.90 -4.74 1.81
CA ALA A 108 23.46 -5.51 2.91
C ALA A 108 24.28 -6.67 2.32
N THR A 109 25.61 -6.59 2.47
CA THR A 109 26.61 -7.63 2.14
C THR A 109 26.48 -8.85 3.05
N GLY A 110 25.29 -9.44 3.09
CA GLY A 110 24.89 -10.57 3.91
C GLY A 110 24.33 -11.70 3.06
N GLY A 111 25.19 -12.33 2.27
CA GLY A 111 25.05 -13.71 1.81
C GLY A 111 23.75 -14.10 1.12
N MET A 112 23.54 -13.68 -0.14
CA MET A 112 22.77 -14.49 -1.07
C MET A 112 23.71 -15.08 -2.12
N ASN A 113 23.96 -16.39 -1.98
CA ASN A 113 24.47 -17.25 -3.03
C ASN A 113 23.38 -17.39 -4.11
N ALA A 114 23.10 -16.31 -4.84
CA ALA A 114 22.32 -16.36 -6.06
C ALA A 114 23.24 -16.94 -7.14
N THR A 115 23.21 -18.26 -7.32
CA THR A 115 23.80 -18.91 -8.49
C THR A 115 22.97 -18.50 -9.70
N MET A 116 23.26 -17.31 -10.25
CA MET A 116 22.80 -16.90 -11.57
C MET A 116 23.67 -17.62 -12.60
N THR A 117 23.18 -18.75 -13.13
CA THR A 117 23.71 -19.31 -14.37
C THR A 117 23.27 -18.41 -15.52
N SER A 118 24.03 -17.34 -15.75
CA SER A 118 23.88 -16.50 -16.92
C SER A 118 25.19 -16.47 -17.70
N THR A 119 25.17 -17.09 -18.87
CA THR A 119 26.22 -17.08 -19.89
C THR A 119 26.66 -15.65 -20.16
N MET A 120 27.86 -15.29 -19.70
CA MET A 120 28.49 -14.00 -19.95
C MET A 120 28.98 -13.95 -21.40
N THR A 121 28.35 -13.13 -22.24
CA THR A 121 29.01 -12.56 -23.42
C THR A 121 29.16 -11.07 -23.16
N GLY A 122 30.41 -10.61 -23.14
CA GLY A 122 30.82 -9.36 -22.52
C GLY A 122 30.24 -8.09 -23.16
N ALA A 123 29.92 -7.14 -22.28
CA ALA A 123 29.96 -5.71 -22.59
C ALA A 123 30.29 -4.95 -21.30
N THR A 124 31.50 -4.40 -21.24
CA THR A 124 31.94 -3.45 -20.22
C THR A 124 31.15 -2.17 -20.39
N MET A 125 30.32 -1.81 -19.40
CA MET A 125 29.62 -0.53 -19.36
C MET A 125 30.12 0.27 -18.16
N THR A 126 31.02 1.22 -18.43
CA THR A 126 31.43 2.25 -17.47
C THR A 126 30.31 3.29 -17.40
N SER A 127 29.56 3.33 -16.29
CA SER A 127 28.56 4.36 -16.04
C SER A 127 29.10 5.41 -15.08
N THR A 128 29.35 6.61 -15.60
CA THR A 128 29.59 7.82 -14.81
C THR A 128 28.24 8.33 -14.31
N MET A 129 28.03 8.32 -12.99
CA MET A 129 26.83 8.89 -12.38
C MET A 129 26.96 10.42 -12.30
N ALA A 130 26.17 11.14 -13.11
CA ALA A 130 25.93 12.56 -12.91
C ALA A 130 24.68 12.72 -11.99
N PRO A 131 24.75 13.50 -10.90
CA PRO A 131 23.60 13.72 -10.03
C PRO A 131 22.55 14.57 -10.75
N SER A 132 21.31 14.08 -10.76
CA SER A 132 20.14 14.79 -11.30
C SER A 132 19.61 15.79 -10.27
N THR A 133 19.60 17.06 -10.62
CA THR A 133 18.99 18.14 -9.84
C THR A 133 17.50 18.22 -10.15
N VAL A 134 16.66 17.79 -9.21
CA VAL A 134 15.21 18.00 -9.27
C VAL A 134 14.92 19.49 -9.03
N PRO A 135 14.23 20.21 -9.92
CA PRO A 135 13.83 21.59 -9.65
C PRO A 135 12.66 21.62 -8.66
N THR A 136 12.94 22.09 -7.45
CA THR A 136 11.94 22.43 -6.41
C THR A 136 11.23 23.73 -6.80
N ALA A 137 10.35 23.69 -7.79
CA ALA A 137 9.48 24.79 -8.18
C ALA A 137 8.02 24.34 -8.04
N GLY A 138 7.50 24.41 -6.82
CA GLY A 138 6.14 24.00 -6.48
C GLY A 138 5.76 24.17 -5.00
N ALA A 139 6.74 24.39 -4.12
CA ALA A 139 6.52 24.78 -2.73
C ALA A 139 6.48 26.32 -2.61
N ALA A 140 5.50 26.94 -3.27
CA ALA A 140 5.09 28.30 -2.96
C ALA A 140 3.58 28.34 -3.18
N VAL A 141 2.83 28.42 -2.08
CA VAL A 141 1.55 29.14 -1.88
C VAL A 141 0.94 28.63 -0.55
N GLN A 142 1.06 29.47 0.47
CA GLN A 142 0.19 29.62 1.66
C GLN A 142 0.33 28.62 2.83
N GLY A 143 1.48 28.69 3.52
CA GLY A 143 1.54 28.43 4.96
C GLY A 143 1.08 29.68 5.73
N VAL A 144 -0.23 29.82 5.96
CA VAL A 144 -0.75 30.83 6.90
C VAL A 144 -0.63 30.23 8.30
N SER A 145 0.34 30.71 9.06
CA SER A 145 0.59 30.31 10.45
C SER A 145 -0.67 30.51 11.30
N LEU A 146 -1.06 29.44 11.99
CA LEU A 146 -2.16 29.36 12.97
C LEU A 146 -1.90 30.16 14.26
N ALA A 147 -1.14 31.26 14.18
CA ALA A 147 -0.75 32.14 15.28
C ALA A 147 -1.26 33.59 15.10
N LEU A 148 -1.93 33.91 13.98
CA LEU A 148 -2.50 35.24 13.71
C LEU A 148 -4.02 35.35 13.91
N ILE A 149 -4.70 34.26 14.27
CA ILE A 149 -6.17 34.26 14.44
C ILE A 149 -6.58 34.73 15.86
N ALA A 150 -5.64 34.85 16.81
CA ALA A 150 -5.91 35.41 18.15
C ALA A 150 -5.76 36.95 18.25
N GLY A 151 -5.15 37.60 17.25
CA GLY A 151 -4.87 39.05 17.27
C GLY A 151 -5.86 39.92 16.51
N LEU A 152 -6.69 39.34 15.64
CA LEU A 152 -7.58 40.09 14.74
C LEU A 152 -9.02 40.24 15.24
N LEU A 153 -9.33 39.68 16.43
CA LEU A 153 -10.61 39.91 17.12
C LEU A 153 -10.60 41.13 18.07
N ALA A 154 -9.49 41.87 18.15
CA ALA A 154 -9.33 43.02 19.06
C ALA A 154 -9.40 44.41 18.37
N CYS A 155 -9.76 44.48 17.08
CA CYS A 155 -9.84 45.75 16.34
C CYS A 155 -11.21 46.00 15.67
N LEU A 156 -12.27 45.33 16.12
CA LEU A 156 -13.63 45.53 15.60
C LEU A 156 -14.70 45.62 16.72
N VAL A 157 -14.37 46.40 17.76
CA VAL A 157 -15.36 47.06 18.63
C VAL A 157 -15.02 48.54 18.72
#